data_AF-A0A931UVE2-F1
#
_entry.id   AF-A0A931UVE2-F1
#
_cell.length_a   1.000
_cell.length_b   1.000
_cell.length_c   1.000
_cell.angle_alpha   90.00
_cell.angle_beta   90.00
_cell.angle_gamma   90.00
#
_symmetry.space_group_name_H-M   'P 1'
#
loop_
_entity.id
_entity.type
_entity.pdbx_description
1 polymer ?
#
loop_
_entity_poly.entity_id
_entity_poly.type
_entity_poly.pdbx_seq_one_letter_code
_entity_poly.pdbx_strand_id
1 'polypeptide(L)'
;MRSIVMLVAACALTLGCEAADPEPRPLLPATDADAPIDAPLDADPSCSKVEELAPLADDPACQPNPGDYVPAADDGWPVCISDDGAYHRFNASISSVTRIDAFERIAGALGFGTDVAPTPADFVDAKAIFAEDQGLGSRVERREDEHYPAPPAACNTLPAEQLALYADRCVGPAKLVPVLNAAFADGVAGRSPRAAADRIEAALLWFLYLSPFKEARTCATKVDDCDSSYAYYTGGDPKEQGKGFARYVRARSPQTHAAIWNGILAVRCWRDLDNPTGAAADLATRDKAVAQLDRALTRGLAVIVRQRVARRLCGASWSGTRMLGAVLDREATARDAGRAAILRAELAKSDPSTVDEKALVAALDGLFPCAYR
;
A
#
# COMPACT_ATOMS: atom_id res chain seq x y z
N MET A 1 -48.18 20.42 -63.34
CA MET A 1 -48.79 20.06 -62.04
C MET A 1 -47.74 19.35 -61.19
N ARG A 2 -47.65 19.72 -59.90
CA ARG A 2 -46.70 19.25 -58.87
C ARG A 2 -45.31 19.89 -58.96
N SER A 3 -45.11 21.06 -58.33
CA SER A 3 -44.86 21.32 -56.91
C SER A 3 -43.35 21.52 -56.68
N ILE A 4 -42.96 22.79 -56.80
CA ILE A 4 -41.64 23.33 -56.45
C ILE A 4 -41.65 23.55 -54.94
N VAL A 5 -40.80 22.82 -54.21
CA VAL A 5 -40.54 23.07 -52.79
C VAL A 5 -39.21 23.82 -52.70
N MET A 6 -39.31 25.12 -52.41
CA MET A 6 -38.19 25.95 -51.93
C MET A 6 -37.84 25.49 -50.52
N LEU A 7 -36.60 25.04 -50.32
CA LEU A 7 -36.02 24.89 -48.99
C LEU A 7 -35.12 26.12 -48.74
N VAL A 8 -35.54 26.96 -47.80
CA VAL A 8 -34.83 28.14 -47.34
C VAL A 8 -33.66 27.69 -46.46
N ALA A 9 -32.45 28.10 -46.83
CA ALA A 9 -31.25 27.97 -46.02
C ALA A 9 -31.31 28.97 -44.86
N ALA A 10 -31.38 28.47 -43.63
CA ALA A 10 -31.18 29.24 -42.42
C ALA A 10 -29.78 28.93 -41.85
N CYS A 11 -28.88 29.90 -41.96
CA CYS A 11 -27.62 29.93 -41.20
C CYS A 11 -27.92 30.07 -39.71
N ALA A 12 -27.63 29.03 -38.94
CA ALA A 12 -27.50 29.12 -37.48
C ALA A 12 -26.00 29.12 -37.13
N LEU A 13 -25.47 30.30 -36.85
CA LEU A 13 -24.20 30.49 -36.15
C LEU A 13 -24.41 30.08 -34.69
N THR A 14 -23.98 28.89 -34.30
CA THR A 14 -23.86 28.53 -32.88
C THR A 14 -22.51 29.00 -32.36
N LEU A 15 -22.55 30.07 -31.57
CA LEU A 15 -21.49 30.46 -30.65
C LEU A 15 -21.11 29.25 -29.79
N GLY A 16 -19.83 28.87 -29.81
CA GLY A 16 -19.28 27.90 -28.89
C GLY A 16 -19.30 28.49 -27.48
N CYS A 17 -20.19 27.97 -26.63
CA CYS A 17 -20.09 28.19 -25.20
C CYS A 17 -18.93 27.36 -24.66
N GLU A 18 -17.90 28.05 -24.18
CA GLU A 18 -16.98 27.58 -23.14
C GLU A 18 -17.82 26.95 -22.02
N ALA A 19 -17.76 25.63 -21.89
CA ALA A 19 -18.34 24.97 -20.73
C ALA A 19 -17.46 25.34 -19.53
N ALA A 20 -18.06 26.01 -18.55
CA ALA A 20 -17.42 26.34 -17.29
C ALA A 20 -16.84 25.09 -16.64
N ASP A 21 -15.63 25.22 -16.08
CA ASP A 21 -15.03 24.19 -15.24
C ASP A 21 -16.07 23.72 -14.20
N PRO A 22 -16.23 22.40 -14.00
CA PRO A 22 -17.16 21.91 -13.00
C PRO A 22 -16.74 22.43 -11.62
N GLU A 23 -17.67 23.10 -10.94
CA GLU A 23 -17.46 23.59 -9.58
C GLU A 23 -17.02 22.44 -8.65
N PRO A 24 -16.13 22.71 -7.67
CA PRO A 24 -15.75 21.74 -6.66
C PRO A 24 -16.99 21.18 -5.97
N ARG A 25 -17.22 19.87 -6.10
CA ARG A 25 -18.35 19.22 -5.45
C ARG A 25 -18.19 19.30 -3.93
N PRO A 26 -19.26 19.57 -3.17
CA PRO A 26 -19.22 19.47 -1.71
C PRO A 26 -18.82 18.05 -1.33
N LEU A 27 -17.77 17.93 -0.51
CA LEU A 27 -17.35 16.68 0.09
C LEU A 27 -18.54 16.07 0.83
N LEU A 28 -18.83 14.79 0.58
CA LEU A 28 -19.69 14.02 1.46
C LEU A 28 -19.13 14.11 2.89
N PRO A 29 -19.98 14.25 3.92
CA PRO A 29 -19.50 14.29 5.29
C PRO A 29 -18.79 12.96 5.57
N ALA A 30 -17.48 13.04 5.79
CA ALA A 30 -16.73 11.96 6.40
C ALA A 30 -17.40 11.69 7.75
N THR A 31 -18.01 10.53 7.92
CA THR A 31 -18.67 10.13 9.18
C THR A 31 -17.65 9.76 10.28
N ASP A 32 -16.53 10.47 10.35
CA ASP A 32 -15.53 10.39 11.44
C ASP A 32 -14.75 11.71 11.58
N ALA A 33 -15.42 12.85 11.38
CA ALA A 33 -14.78 14.18 11.51
C ALA A 33 -14.49 14.63 12.96
N ASP A 34 -14.91 13.87 13.98
CA ASP A 34 -14.80 14.29 15.39
C ASP A 34 -14.16 13.23 16.32
N ALA A 35 -13.30 12.35 15.80
CA ALA A 35 -12.36 11.68 16.69
C ALA A 35 -11.45 12.78 17.29
N PRO A 36 -11.34 12.92 18.62
CA PRO A 36 -10.49 13.92 19.23
C PRO A 36 -9.09 13.79 18.63
N ILE A 37 -8.60 14.89 18.06
CA ILE A 37 -7.21 15.04 17.65
C ILE A 37 -6.38 14.59 18.86
N ASP A 38 -5.57 13.54 18.66
CA ASP A 38 -4.74 12.96 19.72
C ASP A 38 -4.10 14.10 20.54
N ALA A 39 -4.29 14.06 21.86
CA ALA A 39 -3.65 15.02 22.75
C ALA A 39 -2.15 15.04 22.42
N PRO A 40 -1.49 16.22 22.35
CA PRO A 40 -0.07 16.28 22.07
C PRO A 40 0.67 15.50 23.15
N LEU A 41 1.11 14.29 22.84
CA LEU A 41 2.10 13.62 23.64
C LEU A 41 3.43 14.27 23.24
N ASP A 42 3.97 15.08 24.16
CA ASP A 42 5.35 15.54 24.04
C ASP A 42 6.24 14.32 23.77
N ALA A 43 7.16 14.44 22.79
CA ALA A 43 8.05 13.33 22.44
C ALA A 43 8.85 12.94 23.68
N ASP A 44 8.68 11.70 24.14
CA ASP A 44 9.55 11.10 25.13
C ASP A 44 10.96 10.96 24.52
N PRO A 45 12.01 11.55 25.12
CA PRO A 45 13.39 11.44 24.62
C PRO A 45 13.97 10.02 24.67
N SER A 46 13.27 9.03 25.24
CA SER A 46 13.64 7.61 25.23
C SER A 46 13.30 6.87 23.92
N CYS A 47 12.74 7.58 22.94
CA CYS A 47 12.26 7.00 21.70
C CYS A 47 13.38 6.77 20.68
N SER A 48 13.74 5.50 20.48
CA SER A 48 14.68 5.10 19.43
C SER A 48 14.05 5.20 18.04
N LYS A 49 14.86 5.51 17.03
CA LYS A 49 14.44 5.56 15.60
C LYS A 49 14.00 4.18 15.11
N VAL A 50 13.26 4.14 13.99
CA VAL A 50 12.85 2.88 13.31
C VAL A 50 14.06 1.97 13.06
N GLU A 51 15.17 2.55 12.61
CA GLU A 51 16.41 1.85 12.28
C GLU A 51 17.25 1.44 13.51
N GLU A 52 16.94 1.96 14.69
CA GLU A 52 17.66 1.68 15.94
C GLU A 52 17.01 0.52 16.73
N LEU A 53 15.82 0.08 16.34
CA LEU A 53 15.19 -1.10 16.93
C LEU A 53 15.90 -2.36 16.46
N ALA A 54 16.37 -3.17 17.42
CA ALA A 54 16.97 -4.46 17.14
C ALA A 54 16.02 -5.33 16.30
N PRO A 55 16.48 -5.96 15.20
CA PRO A 55 15.66 -6.86 14.39
C PRO A 55 14.97 -7.96 15.22
N LEU A 56 13.85 -8.46 14.71
CA LEU A 56 13.23 -9.65 15.29
C LEU A 56 14.20 -10.80 15.07
N ALA A 57 14.35 -11.65 16.08
CA ALA A 57 15.10 -12.89 15.92
C ALA A 57 14.41 -13.74 14.84
N ASP A 58 15.22 -14.32 13.96
CA ASP A 58 14.72 -15.28 12.97
C ASP A 58 14.14 -16.50 13.69
N ASP A 59 12.99 -16.97 13.21
CA ASP A 59 12.38 -18.20 13.70
C ASP A 59 12.79 -19.35 12.78
N PRO A 60 13.59 -20.33 13.23
CA PRO A 60 13.96 -21.47 12.40
C PRO A 60 12.76 -22.35 12.02
N ALA A 61 11.61 -22.25 12.72
CA ALA A 61 10.38 -22.93 12.33
C ALA A 61 9.62 -22.21 11.19
N CYS A 62 9.99 -20.97 10.87
CA CYS A 62 9.47 -20.19 9.75
C CYS A 62 10.15 -20.63 8.43
N GLN A 63 9.75 -21.81 7.96
CA GLN A 63 10.22 -22.40 6.70
C GLN A 63 9.17 -22.21 5.58
N PRO A 64 9.61 -22.16 4.31
CA PRO A 64 8.73 -22.19 3.14
C PRO A 64 7.73 -23.34 3.20
N ASN A 65 6.50 -23.13 2.71
CA ASN A 65 5.54 -24.22 2.60
C ASN A 65 5.95 -25.19 1.48
N PRO A 66 5.48 -26.45 1.52
CA PRO A 66 5.62 -27.35 0.37
C PRO A 66 5.05 -26.71 -0.90
N GLY A 67 5.89 -26.58 -1.93
CA GLY A 67 5.55 -25.98 -3.22
C GLY A 67 5.70 -24.46 -3.30
N ASP A 68 6.11 -23.79 -2.22
CA ASP A 68 6.60 -22.40 -2.32
C ASP A 68 7.93 -22.40 -3.07
N TYR A 69 8.12 -21.42 -3.94
CA TYR A 69 9.36 -21.22 -4.68
C TYR A 69 10.48 -20.74 -3.74
N VAL A 70 11.64 -21.35 -3.84
CA VAL A 70 12.86 -21.00 -3.11
C VAL A 70 14.02 -21.06 -4.11
N PRO A 71 14.67 -19.92 -4.42
CA PRO A 71 15.74 -19.88 -5.43
C PRO A 71 16.85 -20.88 -5.13
N ALA A 72 17.31 -21.59 -6.18
CA ALA A 72 18.38 -22.59 -6.12
C ALA A 72 18.14 -23.77 -5.15
N ALA A 73 16.91 -23.98 -4.68
CA ALA A 73 16.52 -25.12 -3.85
C ALA A 73 15.83 -26.21 -4.67
N ASP A 74 15.73 -27.42 -4.10
CA ASP A 74 14.83 -28.46 -4.60
C ASP A 74 13.42 -28.21 -4.05
N ASP A 75 12.71 -27.28 -4.68
CA ASP A 75 11.38 -26.78 -4.27
C ASP A 75 10.23 -27.33 -5.14
N GLY A 76 10.57 -28.16 -6.13
CA GLY A 76 9.64 -28.74 -7.10
C GLY A 76 9.23 -27.82 -8.26
N TRP A 77 9.79 -26.61 -8.34
CA TRP A 77 9.62 -25.73 -9.50
C TRP A 77 10.57 -26.14 -10.64
N PRO A 78 10.13 -26.07 -11.91
CA PRO A 78 11.06 -26.19 -13.03
C PRO A 78 12.09 -25.06 -13.02
N VAL A 79 13.29 -25.36 -13.53
CA VAL A 79 14.38 -24.38 -13.63
C VAL A 79 13.93 -23.15 -14.44
N CYS A 80 14.17 -21.96 -13.91
CA CYS A 80 13.75 -20.69 -14.50
C CYS A 80 14.78 -19.58 -14.29
N ILE A 81 14.56 -18.44 -14.92
CA ILE A 81 15.49 -17.31 -14.88
C ILE A 81 15.81 -16.78 -13.47
N SER A 82 14.93 -17.00 -12.48
CA SER A 82 15.09 -16.47 -11.11
C SER A 82 15.88 -17.37 -10.16
N ASP A 83 16.34 -18.53 -10.61
CA ASP A 83 17.05 -19.51 -9.75
C ASP A 83 18.42 -19.04 -9.29
N ASP A 84 18.98 -18.02 -9.93
CA ASP A 84 20.19 -17.34 -9.45
C ASP A 84 19.94 -16.42 -8.23
N GLY A 85 18.69 -16.31 -7.79
CA GLY A 85 18.29 -15.47 -6.67
C GLY A 85 18.13 -13.99 -7.03
N ALA A 86 18.25 -13.61 -8.30
CA ALA A 86 18.12 -12.25 -8.78
C ALA A 86 16.80 -12.00 -9.54
N TYR A 87 16.32 -10.75 -9.48
CA TYR A 87 15.18 -10.32 -10.28
C TYR A 87 15.64 -9.88 -11.68
N HIS A 88 15.15 -10.57 -12.71
CA HIS A 88 15.47 -10.27 -14.11
C HIS A 88 14.34 -9.46 -14.75
N ARG A 89 14.59 -8.18 -14.99
CA ARG A 89 13.60 -7.23 -15.52
C ARG A 89 13.17 -7.60 -16.94
N PHE A 90 11.91 -7.37 -17.27
CA PHE A 90 11.43 -7.42 -18.65
C PHE A 90 11.81 -6.16 -19.42
N ASN A 91 11.72 -5.01 -18.76
CA ASN A 91 11.98 -3.71 -19.37
C ASN A 91 13.20 -3.03 -18.77
N ALA A 92 13.90 -2.25 -19.60
CA ALA A 92 15.02 -1.43 -19.15
C ALA A 92 14.60 -0.34 -18.16
N SER A 93 13.39 0.20 -18.33
CA SER A 93 12.79 1.22 -17.46
C SER A 93 11.53 0.70 -16.79
N ILE A 94 11.36 1.05 -15.50
CA ILE A 94 10.21 0.63 -14.70
C ILE A 94 9.58 1.89 -14.08
N SER A 95 8.41 2.31 -14.57
CA SER A 95 7.76 3.55 -14.12
C SER A 95 7.45 3.60 -12.62
N SER A 96 7.29 2.43 -11.99
CA SER A 96 6.99 2.32 -10.56
C SER A 96 8.19 2.67 -9.68
N VAL A 97 9.42 2.65 -10.19
CA VAL A 97 10.63 3.11 -9.46
C VAL A 97 10.51 4.58 -9.09
N THR A 98 10.13 5.44 -10.03
CA THR A 98 9.95 6.88 -9.79
C THR A 98 8.88 7.16 -8.71
N ARG A 99 7.88 6.27 -8.59
CA ARG A 99 6.85 6.41 -7.55
C ARG A 99 7.38 6.07 -6.16
N ILE A 100 8.31 5.11 -6.07
CA ILE A 100 9.01 4.82 -4.82
C ILE A 100 10.01 5.92 -4.49
N ASP A 101 10.70 6.49 -5.48
CA ASP A 101 11.56 7.66 -5.24
C ASP A 101 10.73 8.88 -4.76
N ALA A 102 9.52 9.07 -5.29
CA ALA A 102 8.59 10.08 -4.77
C ALA A 102 8.19 9.80 -3.31
N PHE A 103 7.91 8.54 -2.95
CA PHE A 103 7.68 8.13 -1.56
C PHE A 103 8.88 8.49 -0.67
N GLU A 104 10.12 8.18 -1.08
CA GLU A 104 11.32 8.49 -0.29
C GLU A 104 11.58 10.00 -0.18
N ARG A 105 11.28 10.78 -1.22
CA ARG A 105 11.35 12.26 -1.16
C ARG A 105 10.33 12.83 -0.17
N ILE A 106 9.10 12.33 -0.20
CA ILE A 106 8.06 12.69 0.79
C ILE A 106 8.50 12.28 2.19
N ALA A 107 9.07 11.08 2.34
CA ALA A 107 9.60 10.59 3.61
C ALA A 107 10.70 11.49 4.18
N GLY A 108 11.61 11.97 3.31
CA GLY A 108 12.64 12.92 3.68
C GLY A 108 12.09 14.28 4.11
N ALA A 109 11.10 14.81 3.39
CA ALA A 109 10.47 16.09 3.72
C ALA A 109 9.66 16.01 5.04
N LEU A 110 8.88 14.93 5.21
CA LEU A 110 7.99 14.76 6.35
C LEU A 110 8.61 13.99 7.52
N GLY A 111 9.91 13.69 7.46
CA GLY A 111 10.64 13.03 8.54
C GLY A 111 10.07 11.66 8.94
N PHE A 112 9.59 10.86 7.98
CA PHE A 112 8.98 9.55 8.27
C PHE A 112 9.89 8.67 9.13
N GLY A 113 9.30 8.06 10.16
CA GLY A 113 10.02 7.23 11.13
C GLY A 113 10.89 8.00 12.14
N THR A 114 11.00 9.32 12.04
CA THR A 114 11.78 10.17 12.96
C THR A 114 10.88 10.92 13.94
N ASP A 115 11.47 11.44 15.02
CA ASP A 115 10.75 12.27 15.99
C ASP A 115 10.81 13.77 15.63
N VAL A 116 11.31 14.12 14.43
CA VAL A 116 11.37 15.51 13.98
C VAL A 116 9.97 15.93 13.51
N ALA A 117 9.44 17.01 14.09
CA ALA A 117 8.17 17.57 13.64
C ALA A 117 8.38 18.34 12.32
N PRO A 118 7.67 17.99 11.22
CA PRO A 118 7.78 18.75 9.97
C PRO A 118 7.13 20.12 10.09
N THR A 119 7.62 21.07 9.30
CA THR A 119 7.06 22.40 9.19
C THR A 119 5.91 22.44 8.18
N PRO A 120 5.04 23.47 8.21
CA PRO A 120 4.03 23.66 7.18
C PRO A 120 4.57 23.70 5.74
N ALA A 121 5.78 24.24 5.55
CA ALA A 121 6.44 24.28 4.23
C ALA A 121 6.80 22.87 3.74
N ASP A 122 7.29 21.99 4.64
CA ASP A 122 7.59 20.60 4.30
C ASP A 122 6.35 19.85 3.78
N PHE A 123 5.15 20.16 4.31
CA PHE A 123 3.89 19.60 3.81
C PHE A 123 3.49 20.15 2.43
N VAL A 124 3.77 21.42 2.14
CA VAL A 124 3.54 21.98 0.80
C VAL A 124 4.44 21.27 -0.22
N ASP A 125 5.72 21.10 0.10
CA ASP A 125 6.69 20.43 -0.77
C ASP A 125 6.33 18.95 -0.97
N ALA A 126 6.01 18.25 0.12
CA ALA A 126 5.57 16.86 0.06
C ALA A 126 4.28 16.67 -0.76
N LYS A 127 3.32 17.60 -0.64
CA LYS A 127 2.09 17.57 -1.45
C LYS A 127 2.39 17.80 -2.93
N ALA A 128 3.32 18.70 -3.26
CA ALA A 128 3.73 18.93 -4.64
C ALA A 128 4.36 17.66 -5.25
N ILE A 129 5.21 16.95 -4.51
CA ILE A 129 5.79 15.66 -4.92
C ILE A 129 4.69 14.62 -5.14
N PHE A 130 3.74 14.52 -4.20
CA PHE A 130 2.63 13.57 -4.30
C PHE A 130 1.76 13.81 -5.54
N ALA A 131 1.56 15.08 -5.90
CA ALA A 131 0.71 15.53 -7.00
C ALA A 131 1.41 15.64 -8.35
N GLU A 132 2.68 15.20 -8.48
CA GLU A 132 3.37 15.13 -9.77
C GLU A 132 2.52 14.35 -10.80
N ASP A 133 2.40 14.87 -12.03
CA ASP A 133 1.56 14.24 -13.07
C ASP A 133 2.04 12.82 -13.38
N GLN A 134 1.07 11.89 -13.50
CA GLN A 134 1.29 10.44 -13.60
C GLN A 134 2.15 9.82 -12.48
N GLY A 135 2.37 10.59 -11.39
CA GLY A 135 3.18 10.24 -10.24
C GLY A 135 2.44 9.36 -9.23
N LEU A 136 2.88 9.43 -7.98
CA LEU A 136 2.39 8.59 -6.88
C LEU A 136 0.89 8.80 -6.62
N GLY A 137 0.43 10.05 -6.52
CA GLY A 137 -0.98 10.36 -6.25
C GLY A 137 -1.94 9.77 -7.27
N SER A 138 -1.60 9.88 -8.56
CA SER A 138 -2.41 9.31 -9.64
C SER A 138 -2.64 7.79 -9.51
N ARG A 139 -1.71 7.06 -8.89
CA ARG A 139 -1.84 5.62 -8.65
C ARG A 139 -2.58 5.32 -7.36
N VAL A 140 -2.42 6.15 -6.33
CA VAL A 140 -3.20 6.04 -5.10
C VAL A 140 -4.69 6.22 -5.39
N GLU A 141 -5.07 7.21 -6.20
CA GLU A 141 -6.47 7.50 -6.57
C GLU A 141 -7.20 6.36 -7.29
N ARG A 142 -6.45 5.42 -7.86
CA ARG A 142 -7.00 4.28 -8.61
C ARG A 142 -6.65 2.94 -7.98
N ARG A 143 -6.05 2.94 -6.78
CA ARG A 143 -5.61 1.69 -6.16
C ARG A 143 -6.82 0.89 -5.71
N GLU A 144 -6.84 -0.37 -6.14
CA GLU A 144 -7.80 -1.37 -5.69
C GLU A 144 -7.11 -2.40 -4.80
N ASP A 145 -7.85 -2.93 -3.84
CA ASP A 145 -7.45 -4.08 -3.04
C ASP A 145 -8.07 -5.36 -3.64
N GLU A 146 -7.27 -6.13 -4.38
CA GLU A 146 -7.76 -7.27 -5.13
C GLU A 146 -8.13 -8.51 -4.31
N HIS A 147 -8.01 -8.42 -2.98
CA HIS A 147 -8.53 -9.44 -2.07
C HIS A 147 -10.04 -9.38 -1.91
N TYR A 148 -10.65 -8.25 -2.26
CA TYR A 148 -12.10 -8.07 -2.25
C TYR A 148 -12.69 -8.28 -3.65
N PRO A 149 -13.98 -8.68 -3.75
CA PRO A 149 -14.66 -8.83 -5.02
C PRO A 149 -14.59 -7.56 -5.87
N ALA A 150 -14.49 -7.73 -7.19
CA ALA A 150 -14.40 -6.61 -8.11
C ALA A 150 -15.70 -5.78 -8.12
N PRO A 151 -15.63 -4.45 -8.29
CA PRO A 151 -16.80 -3.61 -8.49
C PRO A 151 -17.36 -3.78 -9.91
N PRO A 152 -18.55 -3.23 -10.21
CA PRO A 152 -19.14 -3.29 -11.56
C PRO A 152 -18.37 -2.43 -12.59
N ALA A 153 -17.55 -1.49 -12.15
CA ALA A 153 -16.70 -0.65 -12.98
C ALA A 153 -15.41 -0.29 -12.22
N ALA A 154 -14.47 0.38 -12.90
CA ALA A 154 -13.23 0.83 -12.29
C ALA A 154 -13.52 1.76 -11.09
N CYS A 155 -12.81 1.57 -9.98
CA CYS A 155 -13.10 2.28 -8.73
C CYS A 155 -13.09 3.81 -8.86
N ASN A 156 -12.25 4.36 -9.73
CA ASN A 156 -12.14 5.81 -9.96
C ASN A 156 -13.24 6.38 -10.86
N THR A 157 -14.13 5.55 -11.41
CA THR A 157 -15.28 6.00 -12.21
C THR A 157 -16.61 5.73 -11.53
N LEU A 158 -16.62 5.08 -10.36
CA LEU A 158 -17.83 4.83 -9.59
C LEU A 158 -18.38 6.14 -9.00
N PRO A 159 -19.72 6.35 -9.03
CA PRO A 159 -20.33 7.43 -8.28
C PRO A 159 -20.23 7.15 -6.78
N ALA A 160 -20.38 8.19 -5.96
CA ALA A 160 -20.04 8.13 -4.54
C ALA A 160 -20.88 7.09 -3.76
N GLU A 161 -22.17 6.93 -4.12
CA GLU A 161 -23.03 5.92 -3.51
C GLU A 161 -22.57 4.48 -3.80
N GLN A 162 -22.04 4.21 -5.00
CA GLN A 162 -21.49 2.90 -5.33
C GLN A 162 -20.11 2.71 -4.73
N LEU A 163 -19.28 3.77 -4.72
CA LEU A 163 -17.96 3.72 -4.11
C LEU A 163 -18.05 3.31 -2.63
N ALA A 164 -19.07 3.77 -1.90
CA ALA A 164 -19.31 3.38 -0.52
C ALA A 164 -19.62 1.87 -0.36
N LEU A 165 -20.32 1.26 -1.31
CA LEU A 165 -20.63 -0.18 -1.30
C LEU A 165 -19.39 -1.06 -1.55
N TYR A 166 -18.39 -0.51 -2.25
CA TYR A 166 -17.15 -1.20 -2.60
C TYR A 166 -15.94 -0.59 -1.89
N ALA A 167 -16.11 0.07 -0.75
CA ALA A 167 -15.03 0.85 -0.11
C ALA A 167 -13.78 0.03 0.23
N ASP A 168 -13.93 -1.26 0.57
CA ASP A 168 -12.81 -2.16 0.83
C ASP A 168 -12.03 -2.50 -0.45
N ARG A 169 -12.73 -2.76 -1.56
CA ARG A 169 -12.13 -2.98 -2.88
C ARG A 169 -11.53 -1.69 -3.44
N CYS A 170 -12.24 -0.57 -3.34
CA CYS A 170 -11.90 0.73 -3.88
C CYS A 170 -11.12 1.59 -2.88
N VAL A 171 -10.16 0.96 -2.20
CA VAL A 171 -9.37 1.53 -1.12
C VAL A 171 -8.72 2.88 -1.46
N GLY A 172 -8.22 3.04 -2.68
CA GLY A 172 -7.60 4.27 -3.16
C GLY A 172 -8.53 5.48 -3.03
N PRO A 173 -9.60 5.55 -3.84
CA PRO A 173 -10.54 6.66 -3.81
C PRO A 173 -11.42 6.69 -2.55
N ALA A 174 -11.78 5.54 -1.97
CA ALA A 174 -12.69 5.50 -0.82
C ALA A 174 -12.03 5.76 0.54
N LYS A 175 -10.74 5.43 0.69
CA LYS A 175 -10.04 5.47 1.99
C LYS A 175 -8.74 6.28 1.96
N LEU A 176 -7.83 5.99 1.04
CA LEU A 176 -6.50 6.59 1.02
C LEU A 176 -6.54 8.08 0.64
N VAL A 177 -7.25 8.43 -0.42
CA VAL A 177 -7.35 9.83 -0.90
C VAL A 177 -7.96 10.76 0.15
N PRO A 178 -9.10 10.42 0.79
CA PRO A 178 -9.64 11.24 1.89
C PRO A 178 -8.65 11.46 3.03
N VAL A 179 -7.98 10.41 3.49
CA VAL A 179 -6.97 10.48 4.56
C VAL A 179 -5.81 11.39 4.16
N LEU A 180 -5.25 11.19 2.96
CA LEU A 180 -4.10 11.96 2.48
C LEU A 180 -4.45 13.44 2.33
N ASN A 181 -5.60 13.75 1.73
CA ASN A 181 -6.05 15.14 1.55
C ASN A 181 -6.24 15.85 2.89
N ALA A 182 -6.89 15.18 3.87
CA ALA A 182 -7.08 15.73 5.21
C ALA A 182 -5.73 15.94 5.92
N ALA A 183 -4.84 14.94 5.87
CA ALA A 183 -3.55 15.01 6.54
C ALA A 183 -2.62 16.08 5.93
N PHE A 184 -2.57 16.20 4.61
CA PHE A 184 -1.84 17.30 3.96
C PHE A 184 -2.43 18.67 4.34
N ALA A 185 -3.75 18.82 4.38
CA ALA A 185 -4.39 20.07 4.78
C ALA A 185 -4.07 20.44 6.24
N ASP A 186 -4.11 19.46 7.15
CA ASP A 186 -3.73 19.66 8.56
C ASP A 186 -2.26 20.07 8.70
N GLY A 187 -1.36 19.38 8.01
CA GLY A 187 0.07 19.68 8.03
C GLY A 187 0.40 21.08 7.50
N VAL A 188 -0.21 21.48 6.37
CA VAL A 188 -0.07 22.84 5.81
C VAL A 188 -0.64 23.90 6.75
N ALA A 189 -1.69 23.58 7.50
CA ALA A 189 -2.25 24.47 8.51
C ALA A 189 -1.46 24.48 9.84
N GLY A 190 -0.41 23.67 9.97
CA GLY A 190 0.37 23.50 11.20
C GLY A 190 -0.37 22.76 12.32
N ARG A 191 -1.47 22.05 12.00
CA ARG A 191 -2.27 21.29 12.97
C ARG A 191 -1.65 19.91 13.18
N SER A 192 -1.14 19.66 14.38
CA SER A 192 -0.56 18.37 14.79
C SER A 192 0.35 17.76 13.72
N PRO A 193 1.43 18.46 13.30
CA PRO A 193 2.21 18.10 12.12
C PRO A 193 2.75 16.67 12.17
N ARG A 194 3.17 16.15 13.34
CA ARG A 194 3.59 14.75 13.47
C ARG A 194 2.47 13.75 13.17
N ALA A 195 1.25 14.02 13.63
CA ALA A 195 0.09 13.18 13.36
C ALA A 195 -0.37 13.27 11.90
N ALA A 196 -0.21 14.45 11.26
CA ALA A 196 -0.40 14.57 9.83
C ALA A 196 0.62 13.74 9.04
N ALA A 197 1.91 13.85 9.35
CA ALA A 197 2.97 13.08 8.70
C ALA A 197 2.77 11.57 8.88
N ASP A 198 2.42 11.12 10.09
CA ASP A 198 2.18 9.70 10.36
C ASP A 198 0.97 9.13 9.60
N ARG A 199 -0.12 9.89 9.46
CA ARG A 199 -1.27 9.50 8.63
C ARG A 199 -0.90 9.38 7.16
N ILE A 200 -0.07 10.29 6.64
CA ILE A 200 0.43 10.22 5.26
C ILE A 200 1.34 8.99 5.09
N GLU A 201 2.27 8.77 6.02
CA GLU A 201 3.15 7.61 6.00
C GLU A 201 2.35 6.30 5.99
N ALA A 202 1.39 6.15 6.90
CA ALA A 202 0.54 4.98 7.00
C ALA A 202 -0.30 4.76 5.73
N ALA A 203 -0.91 5.81 5.18
CA ALA A 203 -1.68 5.70 3.94
C ALA A 203 -0.81 5.26 2.75
N LEU A 204 0.41 5.80 2.65
CA LEU A 204 1.34 5.42 1.59
C LEU A 204 1.91 4.01 1.79
N LEU A 205 2.20 3.59 3.03
CA LEU A 205 2.60 2.21 3.33
C LEU A 205 1.48 1.21 3.01
N TRP A 206 0.21 1.56 3.23
CA TRP A 206 -0.92 0.74 2.80
C TRP A 206 -0.95 0.62 1.27
N PHE A 207 -0.80 1.73 0.55
CA PHE A 207 -0.67 1.69 -0.91
C PHE A 207 0.49 0.77 -1.38
N LEU A 208 1.66 0.87 -0.75
CA LEU A 208 2.82 0.06 -1.09
C LEU A 208 2.68 -1.42 -0.69
N TYR A 209 1.90 -1.75 0.33
CA TYR A 209 1.54 -3.12 0.66
C TYR A 209 0.67 -3.76 -0.43
N LEU A 210 -0.35 -3.05 -0.92
CA LEU A 210 -1.28 -3.58 -1.93
C LEU A 210 -0.69 -3.64 -3.33
N SER A 211 0.25 -2.74 -3.63
CA SER A 211 0.73 -2.55 -5.00
C SER A 211 1.43 -3.80 -5.57
N PRO A 212 2.41 -4.43 -4.88
CA PRO A 212 3.06 -5.64 -5.39
C PRO A 212 2.10 -6.78 -5.68
N PHE A 213 1.12 -7.01 -4.81
CA PHE A 213 0.09 -8.03 -4.99
C PHE A 213 -0.76 -7.77 -6.24
N LYS A 214 -1.31 -6.56 -6.38
CA LYS A 214 -2.14 -6.21 -7.54
C LYS A 214 -1.35 -6.31 -8.85
N GLU A 215 -0.13 -5.78 -8.91
CA GLU A 215 0.67 -5.86 -10.13
C GLU A 215 1.10 -7.31 -10.46
N ALA A 216 1.37 -8.15 -9.45
CA ALA A 216 1.67 -9.57 -9.66
C ALA A 216 0.49 -10.32 -10.32
N ARG A 217 -0.75 -9.97 -9.97
CA ARG A 217 -1.96 -10.53 -10.58
C ARG A 217 -2.16 -10.05 -12.01
N THR A 218 -2.01 -8.74 -12.26
CA THR A 218 -2.23 -8.17 -13.59
C THR A 218 -1.11 -8.48 -14.57
N CYS A 219 0.07 -8.90 -14.08
CA CYS A 219 1.18 -9.34 -14.92
C CYS A 219 0.82 -10.48 -15.89
N ALA A 220 -0.18 -11.29 -15.57
CA ALA A 220 -0.70 -12.32 -16.48
C ALA A 220 -1.10 -11.78 -17.87
N THR A 221 -1.57 -10.52 -17.93
CA THR A 221 -2.03 -9.90 -19.18
C THR A 221 -1.17 -8.70 -19.60
N LYS A 222 -0.36 -8.15 -18.70
CA LYS A 222 0.50 -6.99 -18.93
C LYS A 222 1.88 -7.23 -18.34
N VAL A 223 2.84 -7.65 -19.15
CA VAL A 223 4.17 -8.07 -18.68
C VAL A 223 4.88 -7.02 -17.82
N ASP A 224 4.71 -5.73 -18.15
CA ASP A 224 5.27 -4.59 -17.40
C ASP A 224 4.82 -4.53 -15.94
N ASP A 225 3.69 -5.15 -15.61
CA ASP A 225 3.19 -5.20 -14.24
C ASP A 225 4.03 -6.18 -13.37
N CYS A 226 4.74 -7.16 -13.94
CA CYS A 226 5.72 -7.95 -13.16
C CYS A 226 6.84 -7.07 -12.63
N ASP A 227 7.41 -6.24 -13.51
CA ASP A 227 8.46 -5.28 -13.13
C ASP A 227 7.93 -4.25 -12.13
N SER A 228 6.67 -3.84 -12.29
CA SER A 228 6.02 -2.96 -11.32
C SER A 228 5.80 -3.63 -9.97
N SER A 229 5.45 -4.92 -9.91
CA SER A 229 5.31 -5.67 -8.67
C SER A 229 6.62 -5.65 -7.86
N TYR A 230 7.72 -6.01 -8.52
CA TYR A 230 9.07 -5.93 -7.97
C TYR A 230 9.40 -4.49 -7.50
N ALA A 231 9.22 -3.50 -8.38
CA ALA A 231 9.61 -2.13 -8.09
C ALA A 231 8.76 -1.50 -6.98
N TYR A 232 7.47 -1.83 -6.84
CA TYR A 232 6.66 -1.27 -5.75
C TYR A 232 7.11 -1.76 -4.37
N TYR A 233 7.66 -2.98 -4.27
CA TYR A 233 8.22 -3.47 -3.02
C TYR A 233 9.61 -2.90 -2.76
N THR A 234 10.52 -3.00 -3.75
CA THR A 234 11.96 -2.77 -3.56
C THR A 234 12.43 -1.37 -3.92
N GLY A 235 11.65 -0.62 -4.70
CA GLY A 235 12.14 0.58 -5.38
C GLY A 235 13.01 0.31 -6.60
N GLY A 236 13.00 -0.92 -7.13
CA GLY A 236 13.85 -1.32 -8.25
C GLY A 236 15.28 -1.71 -7.84
N ASP A 237 15.52 -1.86 -6.54
CA ASP A 237 16.81 -2.23 -5.97
C ASP A 237 16.96 -3.75 -5.82
N PRO A 238 18.20 -4.28 -5.72
CA PRO A 238 18.44 -5.68 -5.39
C PRO A 238 18.02 -6.02 -3.95
N LYS A 239 17.94 -7.31 -3.62
CA LYS A 239 17.48 -7.85 -2.33
C LYS A 239 18.15 -7.20 -1.11
N GLU A 240 19.45 -7.00 -1.18
CA GLU A 240 20.27 -6.51 -0.06
C GLU A 240 19.99 -5.02 0.23
N GLN A 241 19.39 -4.36 -0.75
CA GLN A 241 18.96 -2.98 -0.70
C GLN A 241 17.43 -2.93 -0.67
N GLY A 242 16.87 -1.74 -0.86
CA GLY A 242 15.43 -1.56 -0.96
C GLY A 242 14.96 -0.31 -0.25
N LYS A 243 14.00 0.33 -0.92
CA LYS A 243 13.29 1.54 -0.52
C LYS A 243 11.83 1.21 -0.22
N GLY A 244 11.04 2.22 0.12
CA GLY A 244 9.61 2.10 0.36
C GLY A 244 9.32 1.04 1.41
N PHE A 245 8.37 0.18 1.11
CA PHE A 245 7.93 -0.88 2.01
C PHE A 245 9.06 -1.87 2.37
N ALA A 246 9.94 -2.21 1.43
CA ALA A 246 11.07 -3.12 1.70
C ALA A 246 12.02 -2.57 2.78
N ARG A 247 12.23 -1.24 2.84
CA ARG A 247 13.08 -0.62 3.88
C ARG A 247 12.55 -0.93 5.28
N TYR A 248 11.25 -0.77 5.49
CA TYR A 248 10.62 -1.01 6.78
C TYR A 248 10.67 -2.49 7.17
N VAL A 249 10.33 -3.39 6.24
CA VAL A 249 10.32 -4.83 6.53
C VAL A 249 11.74 -5.33 6.78
N ARG A 250 12.72 -4.96 5.94
CA ARG A 250 14.11 -5.41 6.06
C ARG A 250 14.75 -4.98 7.37
N ALA A 251 14.52 -3.73 7.78
CA ALA A 251 15.05 -3.21 9.04
C ALA A 251 14.54 -4.02 10.24
N ARG A 252 13.28 -4.48 10.19
CA ARG A 252 12.65 -5.15 11.34
C ARG A 252 12.72 -6.67 11.31
N SER A 253 12.62 -7.30 10.14
CA SER A 253 12.64 -8.75 9.94
C SER A 253 13.30 -9.11 8.61
N PRO A 254 14.63 -9.34 8.60
CA PRO A 254 15.36 -9.84 7.44
C PRO A 254 14.77 -11.14 6.87
N GLN A 255 14.32 -12.06 7.73
CA GLN A 255 13.64 -13.29 7.30
C GLN A 255 12.34 -13.02 6.54
N THR A 256 11.49 -12.10 7.01
CA THR A 256 10.26 -11.72 6.29
C THR A 256 10.58 -11.03 4.97
N HIS A 257 11.59 -10.15 4.98
CA HIS A 257 12.05 -9.49 3.76
C HIS A 257 12.54 -10.50 2.71
N ALA A 258 13.29 -11.52 3.12
CA ALA A 258 13.74 -12.60 2.25
C ALA A 258 12.56 -13.45 1.70
N ALA A 259 11.54 -13.71 2.52
CA ALA A 259 10.34 -14.41 2.07
C ALA A 259 9.56 -13.61 1.01
N ILE A 260 9.41 -12.30 1.19
CA ILE A 260 8.77 -11.43 0.17
C ILE A 260 9.60 -11.43 -1.11
N TRP A 261 10.93 -11.34 -1.01
CA TRP A 261 11.82 -11.45 -2.16
C TRP A 261 11.61 -12.76 -2.92
N ASN A 262 11.55 -13.90 -2.22
CA ASN A 262 11.26 -15.19 -2.83
C ASN A 262 9.89 -15.21 -3.51
N GLY A 263 8.86 -14.58 -2.92
CA GLY A 263 7.54 -14.45 -3.55
C GLY A 263 7.57 -13.63 -4.85
N ILE A 264 8.36 -12.55 -4.90
CA ILE A 264 8.58 -11.76 -6.13
C ILE A 264 9.28 -12.60 -7.20
N LEU A 265 10.30 -13.36 -6.80
CA LEU A 265 10.99 -14.27 -7.71
C LEU A 265 10.09 -15.40 -8.19
N ALA A 266 9.20 -15.92 -7.34
CA ALA A 266 8.19 -16.92 -7.73
C ALA A 266 7.32 -16.40 -8.87
N VAL A 267 6.86 -15.15 -8.77
CA VAL A 267 6.06 -14.49 -9.83
C VAL A 267 6.88 -14.34 -11.10
N ARG A 268 8.15 -13.94 -11.00
CA ARG A 268 9.02 -13.82 -12.19
C ARG A 268 9.34 -15.17 -12.84
N CYS A 269 9.59 -16.18 -12.03
CA CYS A 269 9.85 -17.56 -12.42
C CYS A 269 8.65 -18.16 -13.15
N TRP A 270 7.45 -18.07 -12.55
CA TRP A 270 6.20 -18.47 -13.21
C TRP A 270 6.06 -17.82 -14.57
N ARG A 271 6.29 -16.50 -14.65
CA ARG A 271 6.13 -15.75 -15.89
C ARG A 271 7.09 -16.20 -16.98
N ASP A 272 8.32 -16.56 -16.58
CA ASP A 272 9.35 -17.11 -17.45
C ASP A 272 8.94 -18.46 -18.05
N LEU A 273 8.44 -19.35 -17.19
CA LEU A 273 8.06 -20.71 -17.54
C LEU A 273 6.82 -20.77 -18.43
N ASP A 274 5.86 -19.87 -18.21
CA ASP A 274 4.58 -19.88 -18.92
C ASP A 274 4.65 -19.13 -20.26
N ASN A 275 4.92 -17.82 -20.25
CA ASN A 275 5.03 -17.03 -21.48
C ASN A 275 5.70 -15.66 -21.23
N PRO A 276 7.02 -15.50 -21.42
CA PRO A 276 7.71 -14.28 -21.05
C PRO A 276 7.38 -13.05 -21.93
N THR A 277 6.69 -13.22 -23.07
CA THR A 277 6.47 -12.13 -24.04
C THR A 277 5.00 -11.85 -24.38
N GLY A 278 4.11 -12.82 -24.16
CA GLY A 278 2.67 -12.71 -24.47
C GLY A 278 1.79 -13.01 -23.26
N ALA A 279 0.47 -13.07 -23.44
CA ALA A 279 -0.45 -13.37 -22.33
C ALA A 279 -0.14 -14.73 -21.69
N ALA A 280 -0.22 -14.76 -20.36
CA ALA A 280 -0.04 -15.95 -19.55
C ALA A 280 -1.26 -16.89 -19.64
N ALA A 281 -1.03 -18.19 -19.65
CA ALA A 281 -2.07 -19.22 -19.69
C ALA A 281 -2.11 -20.08 -18.41
N ASP A 282 -0.95 -20.37 -17.80
CA ASP A 282 -0.87 -21.13 -16.54
C ASP A 282 -1.24 -20.26 -15.33
N LEU A 283 -2.53 -20.01 -15.16
CA LEU A 283 -3.04 -19.24 -14.02
C LEU A 283 -2.97 -20.01 -12.69
N ALA A 284 -2.83 -21.33 -12.72
CA ALA A 284 -2.73 -22.12 -11.50
C ALA A 284 -1.37 -21.92 -10.81
N THR A 285 -0.28 -21.94 -11.59
CA THR A 285 1.06 -21.64 -11.07
C THR A 285 1.21 -20.17 -10.71
N ARG A 286 0.57 -19.26 -11.46
CA ARG A 286 0.44 -17.84 -11.07
C ARG A 286 -0.13 -17.72 -9.67
N ASP A 287 -1.27 -18.37 -9.42
CA ASP A 287 -2.01 -18.21 -8.16
C ASP A 287 -1.20 -18.75 -6.98
N LYS A 288 -0.39 -19.80 -7.19
CA LYS A 288 0.59 -20.26 -6.19
C LYS A 288 1.65 -19.20 -5.89
N ALA A 289 2.31 -18.64 -6.92
CA ALA A 289 3.32 -17.60 -6.74
C ALA A 289 2.75 -16.34 -6.07
N VAL A 290 1.58 -15.88 -6.51
CA VAL A 290 0.89 -14.72 -5.94
C VAL A 290 0.48 -14.99 -4.49
N ALA A 291 -0.02 -16.18 -4.16
CA ALA A 291 -0.36 -16.52 -2.79
C ALA A 291 0.88 -16.57 -1.87
N GLN A 292 2.02 -17.05 -2.36
CA GLN A 292 3.28 -16.99 -1.63
C GLN A 292 3.69 -15.54 -1.35
N LEU A 293 3.64 -14.68 -2.37
CA LEU A 293 3.93 -13.25 -2.23
C LEU A 293 2.99 -12.57 -1.24
N ASP A 294 1.69 -12.84 -1.32
CA ASP A 294 0.68 -12.21 -0.46
C ASP A 294 0.85 -12.56 1.02
N ARG A 295 1.06 -13.84 1.35
CA ARG A 295 1.35 -14.26 2.74
C ARG A 295 2.56 -13.52 3.31
N ALA A 296 3.62 -13.41 2.50
CA ALA A 296 4.84 -12.73 2.91
C ALA A 296 4.65 -11.22 3.07
N LEU A 297 3.94 -10.55 2.15
CA LEU A 297 3.59 -9.12 2.25
C LEU A 297 2.75 -8.84 3.49
N THR A 298 1.79 -9.71 3.77
CA THR A 298 0.89 -9.57 4.93
C THR A 298 1.65 -9.70 6.25
N ARG A 299 2.61 -10.65 6.35
CA ARG A 299 3.55 -10.67 7.48
C ARG A 299 4.41 -9.41 7.52
N GLY A 300 4.88 -8.91 6.37
CA GLY A 300 5.62 -7.66 6.28
C GLY A 300 4.86 -6.49 6.92
N LEU A 301 3.58 -6.34 6.60
CA LEU A 301 2.72 -5.33 7.19
C LEU A 301 2.52 -5.55 8.70
N ALA A 302 2.30 -6.79 9.13
CA ALA A 302 2.17 -7.14 10.54
C ALA A 302 3.43 -6.79 11.36
N VAL A 303 4.62 -7.01 10.79
CA VAL A 303 5.90 -6.65 11.40
C VAL A 303 6.03 -5.12 11.56
N ILE A 304 5.57 -4.34 10.57
CA ILE A 304 5.54 -2.86 10.66
C ILE A 304 4.57 -2.41 11.75
N VAL A 305 3.35 -2.96 11.79
CA VAL A 305 2.36 -2.65 12.83
C VAL A 305 2.91 -2.99 14.21
N ARG A 306 3.50 -4.17 14.38
CA ARG A 306 4.14 -4.60 15.64
C ARG A 306 5.25 -3.64 16.08
N GLN A 307 6.06 -3.15 15.14
CA GLN A 307 7.09 -2.14 15.43
C GLN A 307 6.47 -0.83 15.91
N ARG A 308 5.41 -0.36 15.25
CA ARG A 308 4.71 0.87 15.62
C ARG A 308 4.02 0.77 16.98
N VAL A 309 3.46 -0.39 17.33
CA VAL A 309 2.89 -0.66 18.67
C VAL A 309 3.95 -0.51 19.78
N ALA A 310 5.16 -1.02 19.55
CA ALA A 310 6.28 -0.88 20.49
C ALA A 310 6.73 0.59 20.65
N ARG A 311 6.43 1.45 19.68
CA ARG A 311 6.72 2.90 19.70
C ARG A 311 5.49 3.76 19.96
N ARG A 312 4.35 3.20 20.38
CA ARG A 312 3.08 3.94 20.45
C ARG A 312 3.08 5.17 21.38
N LEU A 313 4.01 5.22 22.34
CA LEU A 313 4.16 6.34 23.28
C LEU A 313 5.15 7.41 22.77
N CYS A 314 5.75 7.21 21.59
CA CYS A 314 6.87 8.01 21.09
C CYS A 314 6.50 9.21 20.22
N GLY A 315 5.30 9.76 20.37
CA GLY A 315 4.86 10.93 19.58
C GLY A 315 4.66 10.67 18.08
N ALA A 316 4.95 9.47 17.57
CA ALA A 316 4.40 8.95 16.31
C ALA A 316 2.94 8.56 16.56
N SER A 317 2.02 9.06 15.73
CA SER A 317 0.61 9.00 16.10
C SER A 317 0.08 7.57 16.11
N TRP A 318 -0.64 7.26 17.16
CA TRP A 318 -1.37 6.00 17.25
C TRP A 318 -2.32 5.81 16.04
N SER A 319 -2.79 6.92 15.43
CA SER A 319 -3.67 6.90 14.27
C SER A 319 -3.13 6.12 13.06
N GLY A 320 -1.85 6.27 12.69
CA GLY A 320 -1.26 5.49 11.58
C GLY A 320 -1.11 4.01 11.93
N THR A 321 -0.85 3.69 13.20
CA THR A 321 -0.83 2.30 13.70
C THR A 321 -2.21 1.65 13.60
N ARG A 322 -3.26 2.37 14.01
CA ARG A 322 -4.65 1.92 13.88
C ARG A 322 -5.02 1.67 12.42
N MET A 323 -4.62 2.58 11.53
CA MET A 323 -4.88 2.46 10.11
C MET A 323 -4.24 1.22 9.51
N LEU A 324 -2.92 1.05 9.66
CA LEU A 324 -2.21 -0.11 9.13
C LEU A 324 -2.67 -1.42 9.79
N GLY A 325 -2.96 -1.40 11.09
CA GLY A 325 -3.47 -2.55 11.81
C GLY A 325 -4.87 -2.99 11.34
N ALA A 326 -5.74 -2.04 10.99
CA ALA A 326 -7.07 -2.34 10.45
C ALA A 326 -7.01 -3.04 9.09
N VAL A 327 -5.97 -2.79 8.28
CA VAL A 327 -5.74 -3.50 7.01
C VAL A 327 -5.59 -5.01 7.23
N LEU A 328 -5.03 -5.43 8.37
CA LEU A 328 -4.79 -6.83 8.70
C LEU A 328 -6.07 -7.57 9.11
N ASP A 329 -7.18 -6.88 9.41
CA ASP A 329 -8.36 -7.49 10.04
C ASP A 329 -9.00 -8.59 9.18
N ARG A 330 -9.04 -8.41 7.85
CA ARG A 330 -9.56 -9.42 6.91
C ARG A 330 -8.83 -10.75 7.08
N GLU A 331 -7.51 -10.71 6.96
CA GLU A 331 -6.67 -11.90 7.08
C GLU A 331 -6.65 -12.43 8.52
N ALA A 332 -6.60 -11.53 9.50
CA ALA A 332 -6.64 -11.91 10.91
C ALA A 332 -7.92 -12.70 11.24
N THR A 333 -9.07 -12.21 10.79
CA THR A 333 -10.37 -12.86 11.01
C THR A 333 -10.45 -14.22 10.31
N ALA A 334 -9.89 -14.32 9.10
CA ALA A 334 -9.83 -15.58 8.37
C ALA A 334 -8.96 -16.64 9.08
N ARG A 335 -7.87 -16.21 9.74
CA ARG A 335 -6.94 -17.10 10.46
C ARG A 335 -7.45 -17.50 11.84
N ASP A 336 -7.87 -16.53 12.64
CA ASP A 336 -8.35 -16.73 14.01
C ASP A 336 -9.22 -15.55 14.44
N ALA A 337 -10.53 -15.74 14.38
CA ALA A 337 -11.51 -14.71 14.74
C ALA A 337 -11.38 -14.21 16.20
N GLY A 338 -10.90 -15.06 17.12
CA GLY A 338 -10.70 -14.69 18.53
C GLY A 338 -9.53 -13.74 18.70
N ARG A 339 -8.38 -14.04 18.08
CA ARG A 339 -7.23 -13.14 18.07
C ARG A 339 -7.49 -11.88 17.26
N ALA A 340 -8.24 -11.97 16.15
CA ALA A 340 -8.67 -10.80 15.39
C ALA A 340 -9.55 -9.86 16.23
N ALA A 341 -10.42 -10.40 17.10
CA ALA A 341 -11.20 -9.59 18.01
C ALA A 341 -10.32 -8.82 19.01
N ILE A 342 -9.24 -9.42 19.52
CA ILE A 342 -8.25 -8.73 20.37
C ILE A 342 -7.58 -7.61 19.58
N LEU A 343 -7.09 -7.90 18.37
CA LEU A 343 -6.47 -6.91 17.48
C LEU A 343 -7.41 -5.71 17.26
N ARG A 344 -8.67 -5.95 16.89
CA ARG A 344 -9.67 -4.88 16.70
C ARG A 344 -9.95 -4.11 17.98
N ALA A 345 -10.14 -4.79 19.11
CA ALA A 345 -10.47 -4.14 20.38
C ALA A 345 -9.35 -3.19 20.83
N GLU A 346 -8.09 -3.62 20.71
CA GLU A 346 -6.94 -2.82 21.08
C GLU A 346 -6.72 -1.64 20.11
N LEU A 347 -6.84 -1.87 18.79
CA LEU A 347 -6.73 -0.81 17.78
C LEU A 347 -7.92 0.16 17.77
N ALA A 348 -9.04 -0.18 18.41
CA ALA A 348 -10.19 0.74 18.52
C ALA A 348 -9.99 1.82 19.58
N LYS A 349 -9.09 1.62 20.54
CA LYS A 349 -8.80 2.59 21.61
C LYS A 349 -8.24 3.86 20.98
N SER A 350 -8.74 5.03 21.35
CA SER A 350 -8.20 6.31 20.86
C SER A 350 -6.95 6.73 21.63
N ASP A 351 -6.90 6.41 22.93
CA ASP A 351 -5.75 6.73 23.78
C ASP A 351 -4.74 5.58 23.79
N PRO A 352 -3.52 5.76 23.21
CA PRO A 352 -2.50 4.72 23.17
C PRO A 352 -2.01 4.27 24.55
N SER A 353 -2.18 5.09 25.60
CA SER A 353 -1.81 4.72 26.97
C SER A 353 -2.72 3.64 27.57
N THR A 354 -3.92 3.46 27.01
CA THR A 354 -4.90 2.46 27.45
C THR A 354 -4.79 1.12 26.71
N VAL A 355 -3.89 1.05 25.72
CA VAL A 355 -3.65 -0.15 24.90
C VAL A 355 -2.88 -1.19 25.73
N ASP A 356 -3.40 -2.41 25.77
CA ASP A 356 -2.66 -3.57 26.26
C ASP A 356 -1.70 -4.02 25.16
N GLU A 357 -0.51 -3.41 25.16
CA GLU A 357 0.57 -3.73 24.23
C GLU A 357 0.90 -5.22 24.20
N LYS A 358 0.92 -5.86 25.37
CA LYS A 358 1.30 -7.27 25.46
C LYS A 358 0.26 -8.14 24.78
N ALA A 359 -1.03 -7.88 25.01
CA ALA A 359 -2.11 -8.59 24.33
C ALA A 359 -2.11 -8.33 22.82
N LEU A 360 -1.90 -7.07 22.40
CA LEU A 360 -1.86 -6.70 20.99
C LEU A 360 -0.68 -7.34 20.24
N VAL A 361 0.53 -7.30 20.82
CA VAL A 361 1.72 -7.95 20.24
C VAL A 361 1.54 -9.47 20.21
N ALA A 362 1.00 -10.08 21.28
CA ALA A 362 0.72 -11.51 21.30
C ALA A 362 -0.33 -11.92 20.25
N ALA A 363 -1.34 -11.08 20.01
CA ALA A 363 -2.32 -11.31 18.95
C ALA A 363 -1.66 -11.23 17.56
N LEU A 364 -0.84 -10.20 17.30
CA LEU A 364 -0.11 -10.06 16.03
C LEU A 364 0.85 -11.22 15.76
N ASP A 365 1.67 -11.59 16.75
CA ASP A 365 2.62 -12.70 16.63
C ASP A 365 1.90 -14.05 16.51
N GLY A 366 0.73 -14.19 17.13
CA GLY A 366 -0.10 -15.38 17.01
C GLY A 366 -0.83 -15.51 15.66
N LEU A 367 -1.29 -14.40 15.08
CA LEU A 367 -1.99 -14.36 13.81
C LEU A 367 -1.03 -14.48 12.62
N PHE A 368 0.11 -13.81 12.72
CA PHE A 368 1.10 -13.72 11.66
C PHE A 368 2.46 -14.20 12.17
N PRO A 369 2.61 -15.48 12.56
CA PRO A 369 3.86 -15.95 13.17
C PRO A 369 5.03 -15.95 12.17
N CYS A 370 4.73 -16.18 10.89
CA CYS A 370 5.69 -16.53 9.85
C CYS A 370 5.23 -15.99 8.49
N ALA A 371 6.17 -15.69 7.60
CA ALA A 371 5.89 -15.13 6.27
C ALA A 371 5.37 -16.16 5.26
N TYR A 372 5.49 -17.44 5.57
CA TYR A 372 5.05 -18.56 4.73
C TYR A 372 3.68 -19.11 5.16
N ARG A 373 3.15 -18.74 6.32
CA ARG A 373 1.91 -19.31 6.88
C ARG A 373 0.75 -18.34 6.89
#